data_AF-A0A2N4YQ26-F1
#
_entry.id   AF-A0A2N4YQ26-F1
#
_cell.length_a   1.000
_cell.length_b   1.000
_cell.length_c   1.000
_cell.angle_alpha   90.00
_cell.angle_beta   90.00
_cell.angle_gamma   90.00
#
_symmetry.space_group_name_H-M   'P 1'
#
loop_
_entity.id
_entity.type
_entity.pdbx_description
1 polymer ?
#
loop_
_entity_poly.entity_id
_entity_poly.type
_entity_poly.pdbx_seq_one_letter_code
_entity_poly.pdbx_strand_id
1 'polypeptide(L)' 'GWEYYWSLFVAAGLFGWQQKLIFNRERDNCFKAFMNNNYVGLVLFLGLAMSYL' A
#
# COMPACT_ATOMS: atom_id res chain seq x y z
N GLY A 1 0.08 2.28 19.15
CA GLY A 1 -1.11 1.40 19.11
C GLY A 1 -2.04 1.71 17.93
N TRP A 2 -2.70 2.87 17.94
CA TRP A 2 -3.69 3.28 16.92
C TRP A 2 -3.05 3.68 15.58
N GLU A 3 -1.77 4.08 15.61
CA GLU A 3 -0.93 4.46 14.47
C GLU A 3 -0.72 3.27 13.52
N TYR A 4 -0.53 2.07 14.08
CA TYR A 4 -0.43 0.83 13.30
C TYR A 4 -1.73 0.54 12.55
N TYR A 5 -2.89 0.69 13.21
CA TYR A 5 -4.19 0.50 12.56
C TYR A 5 -4.44 1.52 11.45
N TRP A 6 -3.99 2.77 11.60
CA TRP A 6 -4.03 3.76 10.53
C TRP A 6 -3.16 3.38 9.34
N SER A 7 -1.95 2.89 9.57
CA SER A 7 -1.08 2.43 8.48
C SER A 7 -1.70 1.25 7.71
N LEU A 8 -2.40 0.36 8.42
CA LEU A 8 -3.15 -0.75 7.82
C LEU A 8 -4.33 -0.24 6.98
N PHE A 9 -5.05 0.77 7.45
CA PHE A 9 -6.14 1.39 6.70
C PHE A 9 -5.65 2.01 5.39
N VAL A 10 -4.53 2.75 5.45
CA VAL A 10 -3.90 3.34 4.26
C VAL A 10 -3.38 2.26 3.30
N ALA A 11 -2.75 1.20 3.83
CA ALA A 11 -2.30 0.05 3.04
C ALA A 11 -3.47 -0.65 2.31
N ALA A 12 -4.61 -0.84 3.00
CA ALA A 12 -5.81 -1.41 2.39
C ALA A 12 -6.36 -0.54 1.25
N GLY A 13 -6.35 0.78 1.41
CA GLY A 13 -6.72 1.73 0.34
C GLY A 13 -5.80 1.65 -0.88
N LEU A 14 -4.48 1.52 -0.66
CA LEU A 14 -3.49 1.33 -1.72
C LEU A 14 -3.74 0.03 -2.50
N PHE A 15 -4.07 -1.07 -1.82
CA PHE A 15 -4.44 -2.32 -2.47
C PHE A 15 -5.72 -2.21 -3.30
N GLY A 16 -6.72 -1.44 -2.84
CA GLY A 16 -7.92 -1.13 -3.64
C GLY A 16 -7.58 -0.41 -4.94
N TRP A 17 -6.66 0.56 -4.90
CA TRP A 17 -6.19 1.25 -6.10
C TRP A 17 -5.41 0.33 -7.04
N GLN A 18 -4.55 -0.54 -6.49
CA GLN A 18 -3.83 -1.54 -7.28
C GLN A 18 -4.77 -2.55 -7.94
N GLN A 19 -5.84 -2.99 -7.26
CA GLN A 19 -6.84 -3.86 -7.86
C GLN A 19 -7.49 -3.23 -9.08
N LYS A 20 -7.82 -1.93 -9.00
CA LYS A 20 -8.38 -1.18 -10.13
C LYS A 20 -7.41 -1.10 -11.32
N LEU A 21 -6.12 -0.94 -11.07
CA LEU A 21 -5.08 -0.94 -12.11
C LEU A 21 -4.89 -2.31 -12.76
N ILE A 22 -4.94 -3.39 -11.97
CA ILE A 22 -4.71 -4.76 -12.44
C ILE A 22 -5.95 -5.32 -13.15
N PHE A 23 -7.15 -4.77 -12.92
CA PHE A 23 -8.41 -5.23 -13.49
C PHE A 23 -8.37 -5.35 -15.03
N ASN A 24 -7.83 -4.34 -15.72
CA ASN A 24 -7.71 -4.36 -17.19
C ASN A 24 -6.54 -5.22 -17.70
N ARG A 25 -5.71 -5.79 -16.82
CA ARG A 25 -4.55 -6.66 -17.11
C ARG A 25 -3.59 -6.12 -18.18
N GLU A 26 -3.53 -4.80 -18.34
CA GLU A 26 -2.56 -4.17 -19.22
C GLU A 26 -1.17 -4.23 -18.59
N ARG A 27 -0.15 -4.60 -19.37
CA ARG A 27 1.22 -4.77 -18.85
C ARG A 27 1.72 -3.54 -18.11
N ASP A 28 1.56 -2.36 -18.69
CA ASP A 28 1.99 -1.09 -18.09
C ASP A 28 1.32 -0.83 -16.74
N ASN A 29 0.03 -1.10 -16.62
CA ASN A 29 -0.73 -0.88 -15.39
C ASN A 29 -0.37 -1.92 -14.32
N CYS A 30 -0.12 -3.17 -14.70
CA CYS A 30 0.43 -4.19 -13.79
C CYS A 30 1.83 -3.82 -13.28
N PHE A 31 2.69 -3.30 -14.15
CA PHE A 31 4.04 -2.87 -13.75
C PHE A 31 4.00 -1.65 -12.82
N LYS A 32 3.10 -0.69 -13.10
CA LYS A 32 2.81 0.41 -12.18
C LYS A 32 2.29 -0.07 -10.85
N ALA A 33 1.34 -1.01 -10.82
CA ALA A 33 0.83 -1.58 -9.58
C ALA A 33 1.94 -2.30 -8.80
N PHE A 34 2.81 -3.05 -9.47
CA PHE A 34 3.97 -3.70 -8.85
C PHE A 34 4.93 -2.68 -8.22
N MET A 35 5.30 -1.62 -8.95
CA MET A 35 6.17 -0.56 -8.42
C MET A 35 5.51 0.18 -7.26
N ASN A 36 4.19 0.40 -7.31
CA ASN A 36 3.44 1.06 -6.26
C ASN A 36 3.36 0.23 -4.96
N ASN A 37 3.64 -1.06 -5.03
CA ASN A 37 3.68 -1.94 -3.85
C ASN A 37 4.80 -1.55 -2.87
N ASN A 38 5.86 -0.88 -3.34
CA ASN A 38 6.90 -0.34 -2.46
C ASN A 38 6.36 0.71 -1.47
N TYR A 39 5.35 1.49 -1.87
CA TYR A 39 4.72 2.47 -0.98
C TYR A 39 3.91 1.80 0.14
N VAL A 40 3.32 0.63 -0.12
CA VAL A 40 2.63 -0.15 0.92
C VAL A 40 3.63 -0.56 2.00
N GLY A 41 4.80 -1.08 1.60
CA GLY A 41 5.88 -1.42 2.51
C GLY A 41 6.37 -0.22 3.33
N LEU A 42 6.55 0.93 2.68
CA LEU A 42 6.92 2.19 3.35
C LEU A 42 5.88 2.63 4.39
N VAL A 43 4.59 2.60 4.03
CA VAL A 43 3.49 3.02 4.93
C VAL A 43 3.41 2.12 6.16
N LEU A 44 3.51 0.80 5.98
CA LEU A 44 3.52 -0.14 7.10
C LEU A 44 4.76 0.02 7.98
N PHE A 45 5.93 0.24 7.37
CA PHE A 45 7.17 0.49 8.10
C PHE A 45 7.08 1.76 8.94
N LEU A 46 6.58 2.87 8.38
CA LEU A 46 6.39 4.13 9.10
C LEU A 46 5.34 3.99 10.22
N GLY A 47 4.24 3.29 9.97
CA GLY A 47 3.22 3.02 10.98
C GLY A 47 3.74 2.18 12.15
N LEU A 48 4.57 1.17 11.87
CA LEU A 48 5.26 0.41 12.89
C LEU A 48 6.27 1.27 13.64
N ALA A 49 7.18 1.95 12.94
CA ALA A 49 8.21 2.79 13.54
C ALA A 49 7.61 3.86 14.45
N MET A 50 6.51 4.49 14.03
CA MET A 50 5.81 5.49 14.84
C MET A 50 5.04 4.88 16.01
N SER A 51 4.58 3.63 15.91
CA SER A 51 3.96 2.94 17.05
C SER A 51 4.97 2.45 18.10
N TYR A 52 6.26 2.42 17.78
CA TYR A 52 7.35 2.04 18.69
C TYR A 52 8.10 3.24 19.28
N LEU A 53 7.84 4.44 18.77
CA LEU A 53 8.30 5.74 19.30
C LEU A 53 7.36 6.21 20.42
#